data_AF-A0A0F9D1D0-F1
#
_entry.id   AF-A0A0F9D1D0-F1
#
_cell.length_a   1.000
_cell.length_b   1.000
_cell.length_c   1.000
_cell.angle_alpha   90.00
_cell.angle_beta   90.00
_cell.angle_gamma   90.00
#
_symmetry.space_group_name_H-M   'P 1'
#
loop_
_entity.id
_entity.type
_entity.pdbx_description
1 polymer ?
#
loop_
_entity_poly.entity_id
_entity_poly.type
_entity_poly.pdbx_seq_one_letter_code
_entity_poly.pdbx_strand_id
1 'polypeptide(L)' 'MLDGYKTYIAAFGIVATGVGQMISSYMVDDWAGIGEGWNLVLAGFVTFGVGHKLEKML' A
#
# COMPACT_ATOMS: atom_id res chain seq x y z
N MET A 1 10.46 -16.83 -8.06
CA MET A 1 9.04 -17.17 -7.80
C MET A 1 8.49 -16.10 -6.87
N LEU A 2 7.66 -15.20 -7.40
CA LEU A 2 6.82 -14.34 -6.55
C LEU A 2 5.71 -15.23 -5.99
N ASP A 3 5.57 -15.24 -4.68
CA ASP A 3 4.57 -16.02 -3.92
C ASP A 3 3.52 -15.03 -3.41
N GLY A 4 2.24 -15.39 -3.51
CA GLY A 4 1.11 -14.59 -3.05
C GLY A 4 1.30 -14.08 -1.62
N TYR A 5 1.82 -14.92 -0.72
CA TYR A 5 2.09 -14.53 0.67
C TYR A 5 3.08 -13.36 0.80
N LYS A 6 4.18 -13.39 0.03
CA LYS A 6 5.19 -12.32 0.04
C LYS A 6 4.65 -11.04 -0.58
N THR A 7 3.80 -11.17 -1.60
CA THR A 7 3.12 -10.04 -2.23
C THR A 7 2.12 -9.38 -1.27
N TYR A 8 1.41 -10.15 -0.44
CA TYR A 8 0.51 -9.60 0.58
C TYR A 8 1.25 -8.85 1.68
N ILE A 9 2.39 -9.35 2.16
CA ILE A 9 3.21 -8.64 3.14
C ILE A 9 3.71 -7.31 2.56
N ALA A 10 4.18 -7.31 1.31
CA ALA A 10 4.58 -6.09 0.63
C ALA A 10 3.42 -5.10 0.51
N ALA A 11 2.22 -5.58 0.16
CA ALA A 11 1.02 -4.76 0.07
C ALA A 11 0.65 -4.12 1.42
N PHE A 12 0.71 -4.87 2.52
CA PHE A 12 0.50 -4.32 3.87
C PHE A 12 1.52 -3.24 4.23
N GLY A 13 2.79 -3.46 3.92
CA GLY A 13 3.85 -2.47 4.16
C GLY A 13 3.56 -1.16 3.44
N ILE A 14 3.18 -1.22 2.17
CA ILE A 14 2.84 -0.05 1.35
C ILE A 14 1.63 0.71 1.93
N VAL A 15 0.56 -0.01 2.32
CA VAL A 15 -0.62 0.61 2.96
C VAL A 15 -0.23 1.29 4.28
N ALA A 16 0.54 0.62 5.13
CA ALA A 16 0.98 1.17 6.41
C ALA A 16 1.83 2.43 6.21
N THR A 17 2.73 2.46 5.23
CA THR A 17 3.50 3.65 4.86
C THR A 17 2.59 4.78 4.39
N GLY A 18 1.61 4.50 3.51
CA GLY A 18 0.65 5.50 3.06
C GLY A 18 -0.17 6.11 4.20
N VAL A 19 -0.64 5.29 5.13
CA VAL A 19 -1.35 5.76 6.34
C VAL A 19 -0.44 6.60 7.24
N GLY A 20 0.79 6.15 7.46
CA GLY A 20 1.77 6.90 8.24
C GLY A 20 2.07 8.28 7.64
N GLN A 21 2.21 8.35 6.32
CA GLN A 21 2.40 9.62 5.60
C GLN A 21 1.19 10.53 5.76
N MET A 22 -0.05 10.03 5.59
CA MET A 22 -1.25 10.84 5.80
C MET A 22 -1.33 11.43 7.21
N ILE A 23 -1.01 10.63 8.24
CA ILE A 23 -1.01 11.10 9.63
C ILE A 23 0.05 12.18 9.82
N SER A 24 1.27 11.95 9.34
CA SER A 24 2.38 12.91 9.47
C SER A 24 2.06 14.22 8.75
N SER A 25 1.51 14.16 7.54
CA SER A 25 1.16 15.34 6.75
C SER A 25 -0.03 16.11 7.33
N TYR A 26 -1.00 15.40 7.92
CA TYR A 26 -2.11 16.04 8.65
C TYR A 26 -1.64 16.83 9.87
N MET A 27 -0.59 16.37 10.57
CA MET A 27 -0.03 17.10 11.72
C MET A 27 0.64 18.44 11.35
N VAL A 28 0.93 18.67 10.07
CA VAL A 28 1.60 19.87 9.56
C VAL A 28 0.79 20.61 8.48
N ASP A 29 -0.51 20.34 8.37
CA ASP A 29 -1.43 20.91 7.37
C ASP A 29 -0.97 20.76 5.90
N ASP A 30 -0.22 19.70 5.59
CA ASP A 30 0.27 19.39 4.24
C ASP A 30 -0.73 18.53 3.45
N TRP A 31 -1.61 19.19 2.71
CA TRP A 31 -2.60 18.51 1.87
C TRP A 31 -2.01 17.72 0.69
N ALA A 32 -0.83 18.11 0.20
CA ALA A 32 -0.17 17.39 -0.88
C ALA A 32 0.34 16.03 -0.37
N GLY A 33 0.99 16.01 0.80
CA GLY A 33 1.44 14.78 1.44
C GLY A 33 0.30 13.83 1.84
N ILE A 34 -0.88 14.36 2.21
CA ILE A 34 -2.09 13.52 2.39
C ILE A 34 -2.49 12.86 1.06
N GLY A 35 -2.45 13.59 -0.04
CA GLY A 35 -2.74 13.05 -1.37
C GLY A 35 -1.77 11.94 -1.79
N GLU A 36 -0.47 12.14 -1.53
CA GLU A 36 0.55 11.11 -1.75
C GLU A 36 0.34 9.86 -0.88
N GLY A 37 -0.04 10.04 0.37
CA GLY A 37 -0.39 8.93 1.26
C GLY A 37 -1.56 8.09 0.74
N TRP A 38 -2.58 8.72 0.16
CA TRP A 38 -3.66 7.99 -0.53
C TRP A 38 -3.18 7.23 -1.76
N ASN A 39 -2.28 7.81 -2.55
CA ASN A 39 -1.69 7.10 -3.70
C ASN A 39 -0.93 5.84 -3.27
N LEU A 40 -0.22 5.90 -2.14
CA LEU A 40 0.44 4.73 -1.56
C LEU A 40 -0.57 3.68 -1.10
N VAL A 41 -1.65 4.07 -0.41
CA VAL A 41 -2.70 3.12 0.00
C VAL A 41 -3.31 2.41 -1.22
N LEU A 42 -3.60 3.15 -2.30
CA LEU A 42 -4.11 2.57 -3.54
C LEU A 42 -3.09 1.62 -4.19
N ALA A 43 -1.80 1.97 -4.21
CA ALA A 43 -0.73 1.09 -4.69
C ALA A 43 -0.65 -0.21 -3.87
N GLY A 44 -0.87 -0.11 -2.55
CA GLY A 44 -1.01 -1.26 -1.65
C GLY A 44 -2.16 -2.18 -2.09
N PHE A 45 -3.35 -1.64 -2.34
CA PHE A 45 -4.50 -2.44 -2.82
C PHE A 45 -4.28 -3.09 -4.19
N VAL A 46 -3.62 -2.39 -5.12
CA VAL A 46 -3.21 -3.00 -6.40
C VAL A 46 -2.25 -4.17 -6.16
N THR A 47 -1.31 -4.01 -5.22
CA THR A 47 -0.36 -5.07 -4.85
C THR A 47 -1.08 -6.28 -4.23
N PHE A 48 -2.11 -6.06 -3.38
CA PHE A 48 -2.99 -7.13 -2.90
C PHE A 48 -3.67 -7.88 -4.06
N GLY A 49 -4.20 -7.15 -5.04
CA GLY A 49 -4.85 -7.74 -6.22
C GLY A 49 -3.90 -8.62 -7.05
N VAL A 50 -2.64 -8.20 -7.19
CA VAL A 50 -1.60 -9.02 -7.84
C VAL A 50 -1.30 -10.26 -7.01
N GLY A 51 -1.12 -10.11 -5.69
CA GLY A 51 -0.88 -11.24 -4.78
C GLY A 51 -1.98 -12.30 -4.85
N HIS A 52 -3.24 -11.86 -4.86
CA HIS A 52 -4.40 -12.74 -5.00
C HIS A 52 -4.46 -13.47 -6.34
N LYS A 53 -4.09 -12.80 -7.43
CA LYS A 53 -4.01 -13.43 -8.75
C LYS A 53 -2.91 -14.49 -8.80
N LEU A 54 -1.74 -14.22 -8.19
CA LEU A 54 -0.60 -15.16 -8.14
C LEU A 54 -0.93 -16.39 -7.30
N GLU A 55 -1.60 -16.23 -6.16
CA GLU A 55 -2.03 -17.34 -5.31
C GLU A 55 -2.96 -18.33 -6.03
N LYS A 56 -3.82 -17.85 -6.94
CA LYS A 56 -4.69 -18.71 -7.76
C LYS A 56 -3.98 -19.43 -8.91
N MET A 57 -2.74 -19.05 -9.22
CA MET A 57 -1.95 -19.65 -10.31
C MET A 57 -0.95 -20.70 -9.81
N LEU A 58 -0.70 -20.76 -8.49
CA LEU A 58 0.16 -21.72 -7.82
C LEU A 58 -0.67 -22.90 -7.29
#